data_AF-A0A0F9GYS9-F1
#
_entry.id   AF-A0A0F9GYS9-F1
#
_cell.length_a   1.000
_cell.length_b   1.000
_cell.length_c   1.000
_cell.angle_alpha   90.00
_cell.angle_beta   90.00
_cell.angle_gamma   90.00
#
_symmetry.space_group_name_H-M   'P 1'
#
loop_
_entity.id
_entity.type
_entity.pdbx_description
1 polymer ?
#
loop_
_entity_poly.entity_id
_entity_poly.type
_entity_poly.pdbx_seq_one_letter_code
_entity_poly.pdbx_strand_id
1 'polypeptide(L)'
;NMAARDEGKSAILAKWPRLWDGRETLMACGSCPGGGGRAYASPPAMQALGSNQRILQPREGYVILQYNGPSVSTRTYKGKATGTQYRFGNTPIHRTKYVYGQDVPPLLELMDGGRPLFEIITPSALPDQDNRPEEPQLVAAGAPVRADVPVREVTSGVLAQPVLDPPLPAAPESATSGEAPSSLREYSLQELRTYSKDWSRDKVEFYLAHEEGKDEPRATAVTLLKGRLNAKS
;
A
#
# COMPACT_ATOMS: atom_id res chain seq x y z
N ASN A 1 9.40 -35.88 -19.65
CA ASN A 1 9.60 -35.85 -21.12
C ASN A 1 10.59 -34.78 -21.53
N MET A 2 11.89 -35.07 -21.47
CA MET A 2 12.94 -34.19 -22.03
C MET A 2 12.94 -34.22 -23.56
N ALA A 3 12.70 -35.39 -24.16
CA ALA A 3 12.69 -35.57 -25.62
C ALA A 3 11.71 -34.62 -26.34
N ALA A 4 10.47 -34.49 -25.86
CA ALA A 4 9.48 -33.60 -26.47
C ALA A 4 9.87 -32.10 -26.37
N ARG A 5 10.65 -31.72 -25.35
CA ARG A 5 11.12 -30.34 -25.21
C ARG A 5 12.24 -30.03 -26.20
N ASP A 6 13.14 -30.98 -26.42
CA ASP A 6 14.26 -30.80 -27.34
C ASP A 6 13.81 -30.85 -28.80
N GLU A 7 12.80 -31.67 -29.11
CA GLU A 7 12.12 -31.68 -30.41
C GLU A 7 11.37 -30.37 -30.68
N GLY A 8 10.70 -29.80 -29.67
CA GLY A 8 10.07 -28.48 -29.80
C GLY A 8 11.07 -27.36 -30.07
N LYS A 9 12.24 -27.40 -29.43
CA LYS A 9 13.31 -26.42 -29.67
C LYS A 9 13.90 -26.53 -31.07
N SER A 10 14.18 -27.74 -31.55
CA SER A 10 14.74 -27.93 -32.88
C SER A 10 13.76 -27.50 -33.98
N ALA A 11 12.47 -27.76 -33.81
CA ALA A 11 11.43 -27.30 -34.73
C ALA A 11 11.32 -25.77 -34.82
N ILE A 12 11.46 -25.06 -33.69
CA ILE A 12 11.45 -23.59 -33.67
C ILE A 12 12.71 -23.03 -34.36
N LEU A 13 13.89 -23.58 -34.04
CA LEU A 13 15.16 -23.14 -34.64
C LEU A 13 15.19 -23.40 -36.15
N ALA A 14 14.64 -24.54 -36.60
CA ALA A 14 14.53 -24.85 -38.03
C ALA A 14 13.60 -23.90 -38.77
N LYS A 15 12.54 -23.42 -38.12
CA LYS A 15 11.54 -22.53 -38.73
C LYS A 15 12.02 -21.07 -38.83
N TRP A 16 12.89 -20.63 -37.91
CA TRP A 16 13.30 -19.22 -37.82
C TRP A 16 14.84 -19.03 -37.71
N PRO A 17 15.66 -19.66 -38.55
CA PRO A 17 17.12 -19.62 -38.41
C PRO A 17 17.67 -18.19 -38.51
N ARG A 18 17.04 -17.36 -39.36
CA ARG A 18 17.44 -15.96 -39.61
C ARG A 18 17.35 -15.05 -38.38
N LEU A 19 16.40 -15.32 -37.47
CA LEU A 19 16.24 -14.57 -36.22
C LEU A 19 17.33 -14.90 -35.19
N TRP A 20 17.89 -16.12 -35.25
CA TRP A 20 18.93 -16.58 -34.33
C TRP A 20 20.33 -16.22 -34.80
N ASP A 21 20.57 -16.20 -36.11
CA ASP A 21 21.87 -15.87 -36.72
C ASP A 21 22.19 -14.36 -36.68
N GLY A 22 21.32 -13.53 -36.08
CA GLY A 22 21.50 -12.08 -35.94
C GLY A 22 21.47 -11.29 -37.25
N ARG A 23 21.08 -11.92 -38.37
CA ARG A 23 21.07 -11.32 -39.72
C ARG A 23 19.78 -10.58 -40.04
N GLU A 24 18.73 -10.79 -39.25
CA GLU A 24 17.44 -10.12 -39.42
C GLU A 24 17.13 -9.36 -38.13
N THR A 25 17.13 -8.02 -38.20
CA THR A 25 16.69 -7.17 -37.10
C THR A 25 15.20 -7.46 -36.86
N LEU A 26 14.86 -7.97 -35.68
CA LEU A 26 13.47 -8.11 -35.25
C LEU A 26 12.76 -6.76 -35.42
N MET A 27 11.91 -6.67 -36.45
CA MET A 27 11.13 -5.47 -36.82
C MET A 27 10.21 -4.96 -35.70
N ALA A 28 10.17 -5.63 -34.55
CA ALA A 28 9.38 -5.24 -33.38
C ALA A 28 9.91 -3.98 -32.67
N CYS A 29 11.16 -3.54 -32.88
CA CYS A 29 11.72 -2.42 -32.12
C CYS A 29 12.33 -1.28 -32.94
N GLY A 30 12.31 -1.33 -34.28
CA GLY A 30 12.94 -0.30 -35.12
C GLY A 30 12.14 1.00 -35.27
N SER A 31 10.82 0.94 -35.09
CA SER A 31 9.90 2.05 -35.37
C SER A 31 8.97 2.38 -34.20
N CYS A 32 9.22 1.81 -33.01
CA CYS A 32 8.55 2.28 -31.81
C CYS A 32 9.15 3.65 -31.41
N PRO A 33 8.35 4.73 -31.33
CA PRO A 33 8.81 6.03 -30.83
C PRO A 33 9.14 5.88 -29.33
N GLY A 34 10.36 5.41 -29.07
CA GLY A 34 10.78 4.91 -27.75
C GLY A 34 12.07 4.07 -27.77
N GLY A 35 12.54 3.63 -28.95
CA GLY A 35 13.81 2.91 -29.14
C GLY A 35 15.08 3.77 -29.01
N GLY A 36 15.02 4.84 -28.24
CA GLY A 36 16.15 5.71 -27.90
C GLY A 36 15.85 6.29 -26.54
N GLY A 37 16.40 5.68 -25.49
CA GLY A 37 16.33 6.19 -24.13
C GLY A 37 17.00 7.56 -24.06
N ARG A 38 16.27 8.62 -24.43
CA ARG A 38 16.38 9.88 -23.71
C ARG A 38 16.01 9.49 -22.29
N ALA A 39 17.03 9.34 -21.45
CA ALA A 39 16.87 9.38 -20.01
C ALA A 39 16.18 10.72 -19.72
N TYR A 40 14.85 10.73 -19.74
CA TYR A 40 14.09 11.66 -18.94
C TYR A 40 14.75 11.60 -17.57
N ALA A 41 15.13 12.75 -17.03
CA ALA A 41 15.76 12.83 -15.72
C ALA A 41 15.00 11.89 -14.80
N SER A 42 15.67 10.82 -14.34
CA SER A 42 15.05 9.83 -13.49
C SER A 42 14.31 10.61 -12.41
N PRO A 43 12.97 10.49 -12.30
CA PRO A 43 12.27 11.19 -11.24
C PRO A 43 13.00 10.84 -9.94
N PRO A 44 13.32 11.85 -9.09
CA PRO A 44 14.22 11.68 -7.96
C PRO A 44 13.84 10.40 -7.24
N ALA A 45 14.79 9.46 -7.22
CA ALA A 45 14.53 8.10 -6.78
C ALA A 45 13.86 8.19 -5.41
N MET A 46 12.58 7.83 -5.35
CA MET A 46 11.94 7.57 -4.07
C MET A 46 12.68 6.36 -3.53
N GLN A 47 13.64 6.61 -2.63
CA GLN A 47 14.16 5.59 -1.74
C GLN A 47 12.95 4.77 -1.28
N ALA A 48 13.02 3.46 -1.46
CA ALA A 48 11.96 2.54 -1.08
C ALA A 48 11.74 2.66 0.44
N LEU A 49 10.89 3.61 0.83
CA LEU A 49 10.49 3.86 2.19
C LEU A 49 9.57 2.71 2.58
N GLY A 50 10.14 1.77 3.33
CA GLY A 50 9.40 0.66 3.93
C GLY A 50 8.24 1.18 4.77
N SER A 51 7.05 0.63 4.48
CA SER A 51 5.81 0.46 5.27
C SER A 51 5.30 1.50 6.28
N ASN A 52 6.04 2.55 6.58
CA ASN A 52 5.54 3.72 7.30
C ASN A 52 5.16 4.72 6.23
N GLN A 53 3.86 4.90 6.00
CA GLN A 53 3.34 6.04 5.24
C GLN A 53 3.75 7.32 5.97
N ARG A 54 5.00 7.73 5.80
CA ARG A 54 5.45 9.06 6.20
C ARG A 54 4.56 10.01 5.43
N ILE A 55 3.88 10.85 6.19
CA ILE A 55 3.09 11.99 5.72
C ILE A 55 3.86 12.62 4.56
N LEU A 56 3.29 12.50 3.37
CA LEU A 56 3.86 13.11 2.17
C LEU A 56 3.84 14.61 2.40
N GLN A 57 5.02 15.20 2.61
CA GLN A 57 5.14 16.63 2.83
C GLN A 57 4.65 17.39 1.59
N PRO A 58 3.90 18.50 1.75
CA PRO A 58 3.53 19.33 0.62
C PRO A 58 4.79 19.82 -0.12
N ARG A 59 4.74 19.81 -1.46
CA ARG A 59 5.82 20.32 -2.32
C ARG A 59 5.23 21.38 -3.24
N GLU A 60 5.93 22.49 -3.40
CA GLU A 60 5.49 23.58 -4.28
C GLU A 60 5.31 23.08 -5.72
N GLY A 61 4.17 23.43 -6.33
CA GLY A 61 3.83 23.03 -7.71
C GLY A 61 3.33 21.59 -7.87
N TYR A 62 3.27 20.79 -6.79
CA TYR A 62 2.72 19.44 -6.82
C TYR A 62 1.48 19.33 -5.93
N VAL A 63 0.57 18.46 -6.34
CA VAL A 63 -0.61 18.05 -5.59
C VAL A 63 -0.52 16.55 -5.35
N ILE A 64 -0.97 16.10 -4.18
CA ILE A 64 -1.00 14.68 -3.85
C ILE A 64 -2.34 14.12 -4.33
N LEU A 65 -2.29 13.13 -5.22
CA LEU A 65 -3.46 12.37 -5.65
C LEU A 65 -3.44 10.96 -5.06
N GLN A 66 -4.62 10.49 -4.63
CA GLN A 66 -4.88 9.10 -4.29
C GLN A 66 -5.64 8.40 -5.41
N TYR A 67 -5.23 7.18 -5.72
CA TYR A 67 -5.95 6.28 -6.61
C TYR A 67 -7.01 5.48 -5.84
N ASN A 68 -8.26 5.58 -6.29
CA ASN A 68 -9.43 4.94 -5.70
C ASN A 68 -10.08 3.90 -6.64
N GLY A 69 -9.43 3.58 -7.78
CA GLY A 69 -9.97 2.62 -8.74
C GLY A 69 -9.93 1.16 -8.26
N PRO A 70 -10.79 0.28 -8.83
CA PRO A 70 -10.91 -1.13 -8.44
C PRO A 70 -9.73 -2.00 -8.93
N SER A 71 -8.92 -1.51 -9.87
CA SER A 71 -7.83 -2.27 -10.48
C SER A 71 -6.73 -2.59 -9.46
N VAL A 72 -6.45 -3.87 -9.28
CA VAL A 72 -5.34 -4.36 -8.43
C VAL A 72 -3.98 -4.09 -9.11
N SER A 73 -3.93 -4.07 -10.44
CA SER A 73 -2.70 -3.81 -11.20
C SER A 73 -2.35 -2.33 -11.25
N THR A 74 -1.06 -2.04 -11.41
CA THR A 74 -0.56 -0.68 -11.66
C THR A 74 -0.82 -0.28 -13.11
N ARG A 75 -1.43 0.89 -13.32
CA ARG A 75 -1.62 1.53 -14.63
C ARG A 75 -0.80 2.81 -14.72
N THR A 76 -0.36 3.15 -15.92
CA THR A 76 0.35 4.39 -16.21
C THR A 76 -0.63 5.40 -16.80
N TYR A 77 -0.68 6.59 -16.22
CA TYR A 77 -1.48 7.72 -16.66
C TYR A 77 -0.54 8.82 -17.12
N LYS A 78 -0.88 9.51 -18.22
CA LYS A 78 -0.03 10.56 -18.78
C LYS A 78 -0.67 11.92 -18.52
N GLY A 79 0.08 12.83 -17.89
CA GLY A 79 -0.30 14.23 -17.74
C GLY A 79 -0.46 14.91 -19.09
N LYS A 80 -1.57 15.62 -19.28
CA LYS A 80 -1.91 16.25 -20.57
C LYS A 80 -1.10 17.52 -20.83
N ALA A 81 -0.78 18.29 -19.78
CA ALA A 81 -0.05 19.54 -19.89
C ALA A 81 1.47 19.31 -19.92
N THR A 82 2.00 18.50 -19.01
CA THR A 82 3.46 18.29 -18.90
C THR A 82 3.96 17.08 -19.70
N GLY A 83 3.09 16.14 -20.07
CA GLY A 83 3.48 14.87 -20.67
C GLY A 83 4.09 13.85 -19.70
N THR A 84 4.16 14.17 -18.40
CA THR A 84 4.73 13.32 -17.35
C THR A 84 3.91 12.03 -17.20
N GLN A 85 4.59 10.90 -17.01
CA GLN A 85 3.94 9.60 -16.77
C GLN A 85 3.86 9.30 -15.27
N TYR A 86 2.66 9.01 -14.79
CA TYR A 86 2.36 8.67 -13.40
C TYR A 86 1.90 7.22 -13.29
N ARG A 87 2.52 6.43 -12.41
CA ARG A 87 2.14 5.03 -12.18
C ARG A 87 1.30 4.92 -10.91
N PHE A 88 0.03 4.60 -11.09
CA PHE A 88 -0.96 4.45 -10.03
C PHE A 88 -1.51 3.02 -9.95
N GLY A 89 -1.91 2.57 -8.78
CA GLY A 89 -2.57 1.28 -8.59
C GLY A 89 -2.98 1.07 -7.13
N ASN A 90 -3.71 0.00 -6.83
CA ASN A 90 -4.21 -0.29 -5.49
C ASN A 90 -3.14 -0.85 -4.52
N THR A 91 -1.85 -0.68 -4.82
CA THR A 91 -0.75 -1.07 -3.92
C THR A 91 -0.30 0.14 -3.10
N PRO A 92 0.11 -0.02 -1.82
CA PRO A 92 0.47 1.12 -0.96
C PRO A 92 1.51 2.07 -1.56
N ILE A 93 2.44 1.55 -2.37
CA ILE A 93 3.51 2.32 -3.03
C ILE A 93 3.00 3.15 -4.21
N HIS A 94 1.94 2.68 -4.89
CA HIS A 94 1.38 3.30 -6.09
C HIS A 94 0.00 3.92 -5.88
N ARG A 95 -0.56 3.80 -4.67
CA ARG A 95 -1.88 4.36 -4.36
C ARG A 95 -1.83 5.87 -4.25
N THR A 96 -0.75 6.43 -3.71
CA THR A 96 -0.61 7.88 -3.50
C THR A 96 0.64 8.40 -4.19
N LYS A 97 0.50 9.47 -4.99
CA LYS A 97 1.62 10.08 -5.74
C LYS A 97 1.51 11.60 -5.79
N TYR A 98 2.67 12.25 -5.92
CA TYR A 98 2.75 13.65 -6.32
C TYR A 98 2.52 13.79 -7.83
N VAL A 99 1.67 14.74 -8.19
CA VAL A 99 1.28 15.07 -9.55
C VAL A 99 1.47 16.57 -9.75
N TYR A 100 1.90 17.01 -10.93
CA TYR A 100 2.01 18.43 -11.21
C TYR A 100 0.62 19.08 -11.16
N GLY A 101 0.49 20.23 -10.51
CA GLY A 101 -0.81 20.91 -10.37
C GLY A 101 -1.52 21.14 -11.72
N GLN A 102 -0.76 21.37 -12.79
CA GLN A 102 -1.28 21.57 -14.15
C GLN A 102 -1.90 20.30 -14.78
N ASP A 103 -1.49 19.11 -14.33
CA ASP A 103 -2.00 17.83 -14.83
C ASP A 103 -3.15 17.27 -13.98
N VAL A 104 -3.46 17.89 -12.85
CA VAL A 104 -4.51 17.42 -11.93
C VAL A 104 -5.91 17.46 -12.54
N PRO A 105 -6.38 18.57 -13.16
CA PRO A 105 -7.75 18.64 -13.67
C PRO A 105 -8.12 17.49 -14.64
N PRO A 106 -7.34 17.17 -15.69
CA PRO A 106 -7.68 16.08 -16.59
C PRO A 106 -7.56 14.70 -15.95
N LEU A 107 -6.76 14.54 -14.89
CA LEU A 107 -6.70 13.26 -14.15
C LEU A 107 -7.93 13.06 -13.27
N LEU A 108 -8.48 14.12 -12.67
CA LEU A 108 -9.70 14.04 -11.86
C LEU A 108 -10.96 13.73 -12.68
N GLU A 109 -10.96 14.07 -13.96
CA GLU A 109 -12.05 13.74 -14.90
C GLU A 109 -12.11 12.23 -15.25
N LEU A 110 -11.07 11.46 -14.92
CA LEU A 110 -11.02 10.05 -15.25
C LEU A 110 -11.97 9.23 -14.35
N MET A 111 -12.85 8.48 -15.01
CA MET A 111 -13.86 7.64 -14.37
C MET A 111 -13.63 6.17 -14.72
N ASP A 112 -13.93 5.28 -13.78
CA ASP A 112 -13.98 3.83 -14.02
C ASP A 112 -15.27 3.29 -13.41
N GLY A 113 -16.16 2.75 -14.26
CA GLY A 113 -17.49 2.31 -13.84
C GLY A 113 -18.34 3.41 -13.18
N GLY A 114 -18.20 4.66 -13.62
CA GLY A 114 -18.96 5.81 -13.09
C GLY A 114 -18.47 6.33 -11.74
N ARG A 115 -17.31 5.87 -11.24
CA ARG A 115 -16.66 6.38 -10.04
C ARG A 115 -15.38 7.14 -10.39
N PRO A 116 -15.06 8.24 -9.68
CA PRO A 116 -13.82 8.96 -9.91
C PRO A 116 -12.62 8.09 -9.55
N LEU A 117 -11.64 8.02 -10.44
CA LEU A 117 -10.44 7.23 -10.22
C LEU A 117 -9.47 7.88 -9.23
N PHE A 118 -9.52 9.20 -9.12
CA PHE A 118 -8.56 9.99 -8.36
C PHE A 118 -9.24 10.97 -7.42
N GLU A 119 -8.60 11.20 -6.28
CA GLU A 119 -9.02 12.15 -5.27
C GLU A 119 -7.82 12.97 -4.80
N ILE A 120 -8.02 14.27 -4.59
CA ILE A 120 -6.99 15.12 -3.99
C ILE A 120 -6.92 14.85 -2.50
N ILE A 121 -5.74 14.44 -2.01
CA ILE A 121 -5.49 14.43 -0.58
C ILE A 121 -4.83 15.76 -0.22
N THR A 122 -5.51 16.56 0.60
CA THR A 122 -4.81 17.61 1.36
C THR A 122 -3.96 16.89 2.40
N PRO A 123 -2.63 17.02 2.38
CA PRO A 123 -1.82 16.51 3.48
C PRO A 123 -2.33 17.24 4.72
N SER A 124 -3.08 16.54 5.56
CA SER A 124 -3.52 17.09 6.83
C SER A 124 -2.24 17.49 7.53
N ALA A 125 -2.05 18.80 7.72
CA ALA A 125 -0.99 19.32 8.54
C ALA A 125 -1.20 18.64 9.89
N LEU A 126 -0.40 17.62 10.19
CA LEU A 126 -0.37 17.12 11.55
C LEU A 126 0.04 18.32 12.40
N PRO A 127 -0.62 18.55 13.55
CA PRO A 127 -0.14 19.54 14.49
C PRO A 127 1.33 19.22 14.77
N ASP A 128 2.18 20.23 14.67
CA ASP A 128 3.62 20.14 14.88
C ASP A 128 3.93 19.16 16.01
N GLN A 129 4.59 18.05 15.67
CA GLN A 129 5.17 17.14 16.64
C GLN A 129 6.45 17.73 17.25
N ASP A 130 6.57 19.07 17.31
CA ASP A 130 7.62 19.80 18.03
C ASP A 130 7.45 19.76 19.56
N ASN A 131 6.38 19.14 20.08
CA ASN A 131 6.30 18.75 21.48
C ASN A 131 6.77 17.30 21.69
N ARG A 132 7.97 16.94 21.20
CA ARG A 132 8.72 15.87 21.84
C ARG A 132 9.49 16.53 23.00
N PRO A 133 9.13 16.28 24.26
CA PRO A 133 9.98 16.67 25.39
C PRO A 133 11.38 16.15 25.08
N GLU A 134 12.39 17.02 25.10
CA GLU A 134 13.78 16.61 24.97
C GLU A 134 14.00 15.42 25.90
N GLU A 135 14.32 14.27 25.32
CA GLU A 135 14.83 13.13 26.08
C GLU A 135 16.03 13.67 26.88
N PRO A 136 16.06 13.57 28.22
CA PRO A 136 17.18 14.06 28.98
C PRO A 136 18.42 13.33 28.47
N GLN A 137 19.34 14.09 27.87
CA GLN A 137 20.63 13.54 27.49
C GLN A 137 21.22 12.90 28.74
N LEU A 138 21.39 11.58 28.71
CA LEU A 138 22.20 10.86 29.68
C LEU A 138 23.62 11.39 29.53
N VAL A 139 23.93 12.44 30.27
CA VAL A 139 25.26 13.00 30.40
C VAL A 139 26.12 11.89 31.00
N ALA A 140 27.03 11.35 30.18
CA ALA A 140 28.05 10.46 30.65
C ALA A 140 28.82 11.14 31.79
N ALA A 141 28.91 10.45 32.92
CA ALA A 141 29.65 10.93 34.08
C ALA A 141 31.13 11.10 33.73
N GLY A 142 31.66 12.32 33.83
CA GLY A 142 33.09 12.54 34.03
C GLY A 142 33.73 13.73 33.32
N ALA A 143 33.62 14.93 33.90
CA ALA A 143 34.72 15.89 34.06
C ALA A 143 34.25 17.07 34.95
N PRO A 144 35.00 17.48 35.98
CA PRO A 144 34.62 18.62 36.82
C PRO A 144 34.94 19.93 36.09
N VAL A 145 33.91 20.72 35.78
CA VAL A 145 34.08 22.12 35.34
C VAL A 145 33.64 23.04 36.49
N ARG A 146 34.55 23.97 36.79
CA ARG A 146 34.51 24.97 37.85
C ARG A 146 33.34 25.94 37.72
N ALA A 147 33.05 26.53 38.87
CA ALA A 147 31.94 27.37 39.26
C ALA A 147 31.79 28.72 38.52
N ASP A 148 30.62 29.31 38.82
CA ASP A 148 30.22 30.71 38.77
C ASP A 148 29.68 31.28 37.47
N VAL A 149 28.35 31.20 37.31
CA VAL A 149 27.51 32.37 36.94
C VAL A 149 26.12 32.24 37.59
N PRO A 150 25.65 33.23 38.38
CA PRO A 150 24.25 33.33 38.79
C PRO A 150 23.49 34.14 37.74
N VAL A 151 22.23 33.81 37.38
CA VAL A 151 21.19 34.80 37.01
C VAL A 151 19.81 34.13 36.87
N ARG A 152 18.91 34.60 37.75
CA ARG A 152 17.45 34.86 37.66
C ARG A 152 16.47 33.73 37.35
N GLU A 153 15.75 33.37 38.41
CA GLU A 153 14.33 33.03 38.39
C GLU A 153 13.49 34.11 37.68
N VAL A 154 12.63 33.67 36.77
CA VAL A 154 11.36 34.36 36.47
C VAL A 154 10.25 33.32 36.59
N THR A 155 9.48 33.47 37.66
CA THR A 155 8.22 32.82 37.95
C THR A 155 7.06 33.49 37.20
N SER A 156 5.96 32.74 37.05
CA SER A 156 4.61 33.12 36.58
C SER A 156 4.33 32.71 35.12
N GLY A 157 3.25 32.00 34.79
CA GLY A 157 2.13 31.52 35.58
C GLY A 157 0.99 31.03 34.66
N VAL A 158 0.14 30.16 35.22
CA VAL A 158 -1.32 30.05 35.00
C VAL A 158 -1.84 29.78 33.57
N LEU A 159 -2.43 28.60 33.35
CA LEU A 159 -3.90 28.44 33.19
C LEU A 159 -4.24 26.96 32.99
N ALA A 160 -4.95 26.42 33.98
CA ALA A 160 -5.66 25.15 33.91
C ALA A 160 -6.76 25.24 32.85
N GLN A 161 -6.79 24.27 31.93
CA GLN A 161 -7.94 24.08 31.05
C GLN A 161 -8.93 23.08 31.67
N PRO A 162 -10.24 23.31 31.50
CA PRO A 162 -11.28 22.42 32.02
C PRO A 162 -11.32 21.11 31.22
N VAL A 163 -11.33 20.00 31.94
CA VAL A 163 -11.58 18.65 31.41
C VAL A 163 -13.06 18.57 31.02
N LEU A 164 -13.32 18.52 29.72
CA LEU A 164 -14.63 18.16 29.16
C LEU A 164 -14.70 16.63 29.06
N ASP A 165 -15.57 16.03 29.84
CA ASP A 165 -15.92 14.61 29.77
C ASP A 165 -16.36 14.23 28.35
N PRO A 166 -15.74 13.21 27.71
CA PRO A 166 -16.27 12.66 26.47
C PRO A 166 -17.55 11.85 26.75
N PRO A 167 -18.59 11.96 25.91
CA PRO A 167 -19.80 11.16 26.06
C PRO A 167 -19.48 9.68 25.88
N LEU A 168 -19.99 8.86 26.82
CA LEU A 168 -19.97 7.41 26.72
C LEU A 168 -20.55 6.96 25.37
N PRO A 169 -19.83 6.14 24.58
CA PRO A 169 -20.44 5.45 23.45
C PRO A 169 -21.47 4.45 24.00
N ALA A 170 -22.68 4.54 23.45
CA ALA A 170 -23.78 3.62 23.70
C ALA A 170 -23.31 2.17 23.55
N ALA A 171 -23.77 1.33 24.48
CA ALA A 171 -23.57 -0.11 24.46
C ALA A 171 -23.95 -0.68 23.08
N PRO A 172 -23.11 -1.51 22.44
CA PRO A 172 -23.55 -2.27 21.29
C PRO A 172 -24.62 -3.26 21.76
N GLU A 173 -25.82 -3.07 21.23
CA GLU A 173 -26.97 -3.91 21.46
C GLU A 173 -26.65 -5.37 21.12
N SER A 174 -27.10 -6.23 22.02
CA SER A 174 -27.04 -7.67 22.02
C SER A 174 -27.29 -8.31 20.65
N ALA A 175 -26.31 -9.11 20.22
CA ALA A 175 -26.44 -10.45 19.66
C ALA A 175 -27.82 -10.79 19.05
N THR A 176 -27.96 -10.52 17.75
CA THR A 176 -28.97 -11.18 16.92
C THR A 176 -28.58 -12.64 16.75
N SER A 177 -29.45 -13.47 17.32
CA SER A 177 -29.43 -14.92 17.35
C SER A 177 -29.54 -15.54 15.95
N GLY A 178 -28.66 -16.49 15.66
CA GLY A 178 -29.01 -17.75 15.01
C GLY A 178 -29.59 -17.72 13.60
N GLU A 179 -29.01 -16.97 12.66
CA GLU A 179 -29.29 -17.19 11.23
C GLU A 179 -28.24 -18.16 10.65
N ALA A 180 -28.69 -19.35 10.27
CA ALA A 180 -27.85 -20.33 9.59
C ALA A 180 -27.23 -19.69 8.33
N PRO A 181 -25.92 -19.85 8.09
CA PRO A 181 -25.22 -19.16 7.01
C PRO A 181 -25.68 -19.69 5.65
N SER A 182 -26.76 -19.13 5.12
CA SER A 182 -27.48 -19.63 3.94
C SER A 182 -26.77 -19.31 2.62
N SER A 183 -25.60 -18.70 2.67
CA SER A 183 -24.70 -18.61 1.51
C SER A 183 -23.26 -18.57 1.98
N LEU A 184 -22.50 -19.60 1.61
CA LEU A 184 -21.08 -19.70 1.92
C LEU A 184 -20.32 -18.73 1.01
N ARG A 185 -20.19 -17.49 1.45
CA ARG A 185 -19.40 -16.47 0.74
C ARG A 185 -17.94 -16.94 0.73
N GLU A 186 -17.36 -17.02 -0.46
CA GLU A 186 -15.93 -17.29 -0.58
C GLU A 186 -15.14 -16.08 -0.09
N TYR A 187 -14.40 -16.25 1.00
CA TYR A 187 -13.49 -15.24 1.51
C TYR A 187 -12.13 -15.36 0.82
N SER A 188 -11.51 -14.22 0.53
CA SER A 188 -10.10 -14.14 0.14
C SER A 188 -9.18 -14.48 1.33
N LEU A 189 -7.91 -14.82 1.06
CA LEU A 189 -6.93 -15.10 2.13
C LEU A 189 -6.73 -13.91 3.08
N GLN A 190 -6.82 -12.67 2.57
CA GLN A 190 -6.68 -11.47 3.40
C GLN A 190 -7.90 -11.28 4.31
N GLU A 191 -9.10 -11.50 3.79
CA GLU A 191 -10.32 -11.47 4.59
C GLU A 191 -10.33 -12.59 5.65
N LEU A 192 -9.89 -13.80 5.30
CA LEU A 192 -9.76 -14.89 6.28
C LEU A 192 -8.80 -14.51 7.41
N ARG A 193 -7.66 -13.86 7.13
CA ARG A 193 -6.73 -13.39 8.18
C ARG A 193 -7.35 -12.36 9.12
N THR A 194 -8.17 -11.47 8.58
CA THR A 194 -8.81 -10.40 9.34
C THR A 194 -9.99 -10.92 10.15
N TYR A 195 -10.94 -11.58 9.48
CA TYR A 195 -12.24 -11.93 10.06
C TYR A 195 -12.25 -13.25 10.82
N SER A 196 -11.37 -14.21 10.52
CA SER A 196 -11.36 -15.51 11.24
C SER A 196 -11.05 -15.38 12.74
N LYS A 197 -10.50 -14.24 13.17
CA LYS A 197 -10.26 -13.94 14.59
C LYS A 197 -11.56 -13.95 15.39
N ASP A 198 -12.61 -13.39 14.80
CA ASP A 198 -13.90 -13.17 15.46
C ASP A 198 -14.90 -14.30 15.17
N TRP A 199 -14.48 -15.35 14.45
CA TRP A 199 -15.34 -16.49 14.15
C TRP A 199 -15.48 -17.42 15.36
N SER A 200 -16.71 -17.92 15.54
CA SER A 200 -16.99 -19.03 16.45
C SER A 200 -16.25 -20.29 16.00
N ARG A 201 -16.01 -21.22 16.94
CA ARG A 201 -15.36 -22.50 16.64
C ARG A 201 -16.10 -23.25 15.54
N ASP A 202 -17.42 -23.37 15.68
CA ASP A 202 -18.29 -24.06 14.71
C ASP A 202 -18.19 -23.46 13.31
N LYS A 203 -18.08 -22.12 13.21
CA LYS A 203 -17.93 -21.42 11.93
C LYS A 203 -16.56 -21.71 11.28
N VAL A 204 -15.49 -21.81 12.08
CA VAL A 204 -14.16 -22.18 11.60
C VAL A 204 -14.15 -23.64 11.13
N GLU A 205 -14.73 -24.57 11.89
CA GLU A 205 -14.83 -25.99 11.52
C GLU A 205 -15.66 -26.18 10.24
N PHE A 206 -16.80 -25.50 10.13
CA PHE A 206 -17.64 -25.53 8.94
C PHE A 206 -16.90 -25.02 7.69
N TYR A 207 -16.23 -23.88 7.79
CA TYR A 207 -15.49 -23.31 6.65
C TYR A 207 -14.26 -24.16 6.27
N LEU A 208 -13.60 -24.76 7.27
CA LEU A 208 -12.49 -25.68 7.05
C LEU A 208 -12.95 -26.92 6.28
N ALA A 209 -14.04 -27.56 6.71
CA ALA A 209 -14.62 -28.72 6.02
C ALA A 209 -15.02 -28.37 4.58
N HIS A 210 -15.57 -27.16 4.36
CA HIS A 210 -15.90 -26.70 3.02
C HIS A 210 -14.67 -26.52 2.12
N GLU A 211 -13.57 -25.91 2.62
CA GLU A 211 -12.34 -25.73 1.84
C GLU A 211 -11.61 -27.06 1.57
N GLU A 212 -11.66 -28.02 2.51
CA GLU A 212 -11.09 -29.36 2.31
C GLU A 212 -11.89 -30.21 1.32
N GLY A 213 -13.18 -29.94 1.15
CA GLY A 213 -14.05 -30.61 0.18
C GLY A 213 -13.95 -30.09 -1.27
N LYS A 214 -13.16 -29.06 -1.54
CA LYS A 214 -12.93 -28.55 -2.90
C LYS A 214 -11.97 -29.43 -3.67
N ASP A 215 -12.14 -29.54 -5.00
CA ASP A 215 -11.22 -30.28 -5.88
C ASP A 215 -9.78 -29.75 -5.79
N GLU A 216 -9.63 -28.43 -5.58
CA GLU A 216 -8.35 -27.75 -5.35
C GLU A 216 -8.38 -26.97 -4.03
N PRO A 217 -8.07 -27.61 -2.89
CA PRO A 217 -8.13 -26.94 -1.59
C PRO A 217 -7.03 -25.87 -1.49
N ARG A 218 -7.38 -24.69 -0.99
CA ARG A 218 -6.42 -23.62 -0.75
C ARG A 218 -5.56 -23.93 0.48
N ALA A 219 -4.42 -24.58 0.27
CA ALA A 219 -3.53 -25.06 1.34
C ALA A 219 -3.19 -24.00 2.42
N THR A 220 -3.06 -22.72 2.03
CA THR A 220 -2.83 -21.60 2.95
C THR A 220 -4.05 -21.25 3.80
N ALA A 221 -5.27 -21.37 3.27
CA ALA A 221 -6.50 -21.16 4.03
C ALA A 221 -6.70 -22.30 5.05
N VAL A 222 -6.52 -23.55 4.62
CA VAL A 222 -6.60 -24.75 5.47
C VAL A 222 -5.63 -24.66 6.64
N THR A 223 -4.36 -24.34 6.37
CA THR A 223 -3.33 -24.19 7.41
C THR A 223 -3.69 -23.10 8.42
N LEU A 224 -4.20 -21.96 7.95
CA LEU A 224 -4.60 -20.84 8.82
C LEU A 224 -5.75 -21.23 9.74
N LEU A 225 -6.78 -21.90 9.21
CA LEU A 225 -7.97 -22.30 9.97
C LEU A 225 -7.64 -23.42 10.97
N LYS A 226 -6.80 -24.40 10.60
CA LYS A 226 -6.30 -25.43 11.54
C LYS A 226 -5.50 -24.82 12.70
N GLY A 227 -4.61 -23.87 12.39
CA GLY A 227 -3.86 -23.14 13.42
C GLY A 227 -4.78 -22.40 14.41
N ARG A 228 -5.93 -21.90 13.94
CA ARG A 228 -6.93 -21.24 14.79
C ARG A 228 -7.68 -22.20 15.70
N LEU A 229 -8.03 -23.40 15.23
CA LEU A 229 -8.68 -24.42 16.06
C LEU A 229 -7.77 -24.89 17.18
N ASN A 230 -6.49 -25.11 16.87
CA ASN A 230 -5.49 -25.53 17.87
C ASN A 230 -5.20 -24.43 18.91
N ALA A 231 -5.29 -23.15 18.53
CA ALA A 231 -5.06 -22.04 19.47
C ALA A 231 -6.22 -21.80 20.44
N LYS A 232 -7.41 -22.39 20.19
CA LYS A 232 -8.60 -22.25 21.04
C LYS A 232 -8.88 -23.49 21.91
N SER A 233 -8.05 -24.55 21.85
CA SER A 233 -8.12 -25.70 22.77
C SER A 233 -7.29 -25.43 24.02
#